data_AF-A0AAV0VM28-F1
#
_entry.id   AF-A0AAV0VM28-F1
#
_cell.length_a   1.000
_cell.length_b   1.000
_cell.length_c   1.000
_cell.angle_alpha   90.00
_cell.angle_beta   90.00
_cell.angle_gamma   90.00
#
_symmetry.space_group_name_H-M   'P 1'
#
loop_
_entity.id
_entity.type
_entity.pdbx_description
1 polymer ?
#
loop_
_entity_poly.entity_id
_entity_poly.type
_entity_poly.pdbx_seq_one_letter_code
_entity_poly.pdbx_strand_id
1 'polypeptide(L)'
;MSRKAAVLYFFQSKAVDIFIRAYTLYTYIWCRALTETDLEFMGVRLMPGYKDPYYKRPITKGEIGCFMSHYRIWAKTTYEGLDEVLVLEDDARFEPYFRFKLQMVLNELRRLKVSWDLVYIGRKSLNDNNESRLENSKLLVRPGYSYWTLGYLLSGRGAKKLLNANPLKKLLPVDEFLPIMFNQHPQAEWLEQFDERNLIALSASPLLIYPIRYTSDDGYVSDTEDSVTVQVARDEPSTDRKEIKEDL
;
A
#
# COMPACT_ATOMS: atom_id res chain seq x y z
N MET A 1 21.88 0.48 6.19
CA MET A 1 21.51 -0.86 5.69
C MET A 1 20.01 -1.00 5.93
N SER A 2 19.20 -0.65 4.95
CA SER A 2 17.74 -0.64 5.08
C SER A 2 17.16 -1.37 3.87
N ARG A 3 16.33 -2.35 4.20
CA ARG A 3 15.53 -3.19 3.30
C ARG A 3 14.12 -2.72 3.61
N LYS A 4 13.29 -2.46 2.60
CA LYS A 4 11.84 -2.35 2.76
C LYS A 4 11.23 -3.59 2.12
N ALA A 5 11.21 -4.69 2.86
CA ALA A 5 10.61 -5.94 2.44
C ALA A 5 9.23 -6.08 3.11
N ALA A 6 8.17 -6.04 2.31
CA ALA A 6 6.86 -6.43 2.79
C ALA A 6 6.84 -7.95 3.03
N VAL A 7 6.61 -8.35 4.27
CA VAL A 7 6.46 -9.75 4.68
C VAL A 7 4.98 -10.10 4.65
N LEU A 8 4.66 -11.17 3.93
CA LEU A 8 3.31 -11.69 3.80
C LEU A 8 3.13 -12.88 4.74
N TYR A 9 2.14 -12.78 5.61
CA TYR A 9 1.72 -13.86 6.50
C TYR A 9 0.28 -14.25 6.15
N PHE A 10 0.04 -15.54 5.92
CA PHE A 10 -1.31 -16.05 5.72
C PHE A 10 -1.86 -16.63 7.01
N PHE A 11 -3.15 -16.45 7.22
CA PHE A 11 -3.88 -17.10 8.30
C PHE A 11 -4.80 -18.15 7.73
N GLN A 12 -4.63 -19.40 8.17
CA GLN A 12 -5.65 -20.41 7.99
C GLN A 12 -6.26 -20.69 9.35
N SER A 13 -7.50 -20.22 9.58
CA SER A 13 -8.20 -20.46 10.83
C SER A 13 -8.87 -21.83 10.79
N LYS A 14 -8.41 -22.75 11.65
CA LYS A 14 -9.24 -23.87 12.12
C LYS A 14 -9.71 -23.53 13.53
N ALA A 15 -10.82 -22.82 13.65
CA ALA A 15 -11.63 -22.53 14.84
C ALA A 15 -10.96 -21.98 16.13
N VAL A 16 -9.67 -22.21 16.38
CA VAL A 16 -8.97 -21.90 17.63
C VAL A 16 -7.48 -21.55 17.42
N ASP A 17 -6.86 -21.95 16.31
CA ASP A 17 -5.43 -21.70 16.04
C ASP A 17 -5.19 -20.78 14.83
N ILE A 18 -4.30 -19.81 15.01
CA ILE A 18 -3.68 -19.03 13.93
C ILE A 18 -2.46 -19.82 13.44
N PHE A 19 -2.63 -20.54 12.32
CA PHE A 19 -1.47 -21.03 11.58
C PHE A 19 -0.93 -19.89 10.71
N ILE A 20 0.29 -19.46 11.00
CA ILE A 20 0.99 -18.42 10.26
C ILE A 20 1.96 -19.10 9.29
N ARG A 21 1.68 -19.00 7.99
CA ARG A 21 2.70 -19.32 6.97
C ARG A 21 3.34 -18.03 6.50
N ALA A 22 4.62 -17.87 6.82
CA ALA A 22 5.41 -16.70 6.48
C ALA A 22 5.99 -16.83 5.06
N TYR A 23 5.86 -15.78 4.26
CA TYR A 23 6.55 -15.60 3.00
C TYR A 23 7.25 -14.26 3.01
N THR A 24 8.57 -14.30 2.93
CA THR A 24 9.37 -13.08 2.72
C THR A 24 9.53 -12.86 1.23
N LEU A 25 8.97 -11.76 0.72
CA LEU A 25 9.21 -11.32 -0.65
C LEU A 25 10.37 -10.31 -0.63
N TYR A 26 11.52 -10.72 -1.18
CA TYR A 26 12.67 -9.82 -1.35
C TYR A 26 12.55 -9.09 -2.69
N THR A 27 11.88 -7.94 -2.69
CA THR A 27 11.58 -7.18 -3.91
C THR A 27 12.30 -5.83 -3.99
N TYR A 28 12.72 -5.26 -2.87
CA TYR A 28 13.35 -3.93 -2.82
C TYR A 28 14.70 -3.84 -3.53
N ILE A 29 15.55 -4.87 -3.39
CA ILE A 29 16.88 -4.91 -4.04
C ILE A 29 16.73 -4.91 -5.57
N TRP A 30 15.70 -5.59 -6.09
CA TRP A 30 15.42 -5.62 -7.52
C TRP A 30 14.91 -4.27 -8.02
N CYS A 31 14.07 -3.59 -7.22
CA CYS A 31 13.46 -2.33 -7.65
C CYS A 31 14.44 -1.14 -7.70
N ARG A 32 15.51 -1.13 -6.91
CA ARG A 32 16.58 -0.11 -7.03
C ARG A 32 17.30 -0.15 -8.38
N ALA A 33 17.33 -1.32 -9.01
CA ALA A 33 17.94 -1.51 -10.32
C ALA A 33 16.99 -1.20 -11.48
N LEU A 34 15.71 -0.91 -11.22
CA LEU A 34 14.75 -0.62 -12.29
C LEU A 34 15.11 0.67 -13.02
N THR A 35 15.23 0.53 -14.34
CA THR A 35 15.33 1.63 -15.29
C THR A 35 13.92 2.08 -15.72
N GLU A 36 13.82 3.23 -16.36
CA GLU A 36 12.56 3.69 -16.95
C GLU A 36 12.05 2.68 -17.99
N THR A 37 12.96 2.11 -18.79
CA THR A 37 12.66 1.03 -19.74
C THR A 37 12.04 -0.20 -19.08
N ASP A 38 12.53 -0.59 -17.90
CA ASP A 38 11.96 -1.73 -17.16
C ASP A 38 10.54 -1.43 -16.70
N LEU A 39 10.28 -0.20 -16.23
CA LEU A 39 8.95 0.24 -15.82
C LEU A 39 7.99 0.25 -17.01
N GLU A 40 8.42 0.75 -18.17
CA GLU A 40 7.64 0.72 -19.41
C GLU A 40 7.33 -0.72 -19.86
N PHE A 41 8.32 -1.62 -19.83
CA PHE A 41 8.14 -3.03 -20.16
C PHE A 41 7.13 -3.72 -19.22
N MET A 42 7.13 -3.33 -17.94
CA MET A 42 6.16 -3.79 -16.95
C MET A 42 4.78 -3.13 -17.08
N GLY A 43 4.61 -2.17 -18.01
CA GLY A 43 3.38 -1.41 -18.19
C GLY A 43 3.09 -0.42 -17.06
N VAL A 44 4.11 -0.06 -16.28
CA VAL A 44 4.01 0.91 -15.19
C VAL A 44 3.99 2.31 -15.78
N ARG A 45 2.94 3.07 -15.46
CA ARG A 45 2.80 4.49 -15.79
C ARG A 45 2.55 5.25 -14.51
N LEU A 46 3.33 6.30 -14.29
CA LEU A 46 3.15 7.19 -13.15
C LEU A 46 1.83 7.97 -13.29
N MET A 47 1.16 8.23 -12.17
CA MET A 47 -0.05 9.02 -12.17
C MET A 47 0.26 10.45 -12.66
N PRO A 48 -0.43 10.96 -13.70
CA PRO A 48 -0.24 12.32 -14.17
C PRO A 48 -0.47 13.33 -13.06
N GLY A 49 0.39 14.33 -12.96
CA GLY A 49 0.26 15.41 -11.97
C GLY A 49 0.63 15.02 -10.54
N TYR A 50 1.02 13.76 -10.26
CA TYR A 50 1.52 13.38 -8.95
C TYR A 50 2.77 14.20 -8.58
N LYS A 51 2.72 14.83 -7.42
CA LYS A 51 3.85 15.43 -6.73
C LYS A 51 3.71 15.13 -5.25
N ASP A 52 4.81 14.70 -4.66
CA ASP A 52 4.92 14.48 -3.22
C ASP A 52 4.39 15.72 -2.45
N PRO A 53 3.45 15.54 -1.51
CA PRO A 53 2.82 16.67 -0.82
C PRO A 53 3.78 17.52 0.02
N TYR A 54 4.89 16.96 0.50
CA TYR A 54 5.84 17.64 1.40
C TYR A 54 7.00 18.27 0.64
N TYR A 55 7.70 17.47 -0.16
CA TYR A 55 8.91 17.81 -0.89
C TYR A 55 8.64 18.34 -2.30
N LYS A 56 7.38 18.27 -2.77
CA LYS A 56 6.94 18.75 -4.10
C LYS A 56 7.73 18.13 -5.25
N ARG A 57 8.24 16.91 -5.06
CA ARG A 57 9.03 16.14 -6.04
C ARG A 57 8.19 15.05 -6.73
N PRO A 58 8.64 14.54 -7.88
CA PRO A 58 8.12 13.29 -8.43
C PRO A 58 8.37 12.09 -7.51
N ILE A 59 7.69 10.98 -7.78
CA ILE A 59 7.89 9.71 -7.09
C ILE A 59 9.34 9.22 -7.21
N THR A 60 9.85 8.54 -6.18
CA THR A 60 11.17 7.91 -6.21
C THR A 60 11.11 6.46 -6.66
N LYS A 61 12.28 5.91 -7.06
CA LYS A 61 12.44 4.47 -7.30
C LYS A 61 12.13 3.62 -6.06
N GLY A 62 12.45 4.14 -4.86
CA GLY A 62 12.16 3.48 -3.60
C GLY A 62 10.66 3.37 -3.35
N GLU A 63 9.90 4.44 -3.60
CA GLU A 63 8.44 4.48 -3.50
C GLU A 63 7.79 3.52 -4.50
N ILE A 64 8.27 3.49 -5.75
CA ILE A 64 7.85 2.50 -6.75
C ILE A 64 8.13 1.09 -6.26
N GLY A 65 9.33 0.82 -5.74
CA GLY A 65 9.70 -0.49 -5.23
C GLY A 65 8.86 -0.95 -4.04
N CYS A 66 8.51 -0.03 -3.15
CA CYS A 66 7.55 -0.27 -2.07
C CYS A 66 6.20 -0.67 -2.66
N PHE A 67 5.64 0.16 -3.56
CA PHE A 67 4.36 -0.12 -4.22
C PHE A 67 4.32 -1.51 -4.88
N MET A 68 5.35 -1.84 -5.66
CA MET A 68 5.44 -3.12 -6.37
C MET A 68 5.48 -4.32 -5.41
N SER A 69 6.05 -4.16 -4.23
CA SER A 69 6.09 -5.19 -3.20
C SER A 69 4.69 -5.49 -2.67
N HIS A 70 3.91 -4.46 -2.36
CA HIS A 70 2.51 -4.60 -1.97
C HIS A 70 1.64 -5.14 -3.12
N TYR A 71 1.83 -4.65 -4.34
CA TYR A 71 1.11 -5.14 -5.52
C TYR A 71 1.29 -6.65 -5.73
N ARG A 72 2.53 -7.16 -5.63
CA ARG A 72 2.82 -8.59 -5.75
C ARG A 72 2.13 -9.41 -4.67
N ILE A 73 2.04 -8.88 -3.45
CA ILE A 73 1.29 -9.50 -2.36
C ILE A 73 -0.20 -9.59 -2.73
N TRP A 74 -0.81 -8.49 -3.21
CA TRP A 74 -2.22 -8.49 -3.62
C TRP A 74 -2.49 -9.49 -4.75
N ALA A 75 -1.60 -9.51 -5.76
CA ALA A 75 -1.66 -10.46 -6.87
C ALA A 75 -1.56 -11.91 -6.39
N LYS A 76 -0.60 -12.20 -5.49
CA LYS A 76 -0.44 -13.53 -4.90
C LYS A 76 -1.66 -13.95 -4.08
N THR A 77 -2.19 -13.07 -3.22
CA THR A 77 -3.40 -13.32 -2.44
C THR A 77 -4.57 -13.72 -3.35
N THR A 78 -4.72 -13.01 -4.47
CA THR A 78 -5.78 -13.29 -5.45
C THR A 78 -5.54 -14.60 -6.19
N TYR A 79 -4.31 -14.82 -6.67
CA TYR A 79 -3.92 -16.00 -7.45
C TYR A 79 -4.06 -17.29 -6.65
N GLU A 80 -3.65 -17.28 -5.37
CA GLU A 80 -3.72 -18.43 -4.48
C GLU A 80 -5.08 -18.59 -3.79
N GLY A 81 -6.02 -17.66 -4.02
CA GLY A 81 -7.37 -17.71 -3.45
C GLY A 81 -7.38 -17.59 -1.93
N LEU A 82 -6.54 -16.72 -1.37
CA LEU A 82 -6.34 -16.62 0.08
C LEU A 82 -7.33 -15.63 0.70
N ASP A 83 -8.04 -16.08 1.73
CA ASP A 83 -9.15 -15.34 2.33
C ASP A 83 -8.69 -14.12 3.11
N GLU A 84 -7.61 -14.26 3.90
CA GLU A 84 -7.10 -13.24 4.81
C GLU A 84 -5.57 -13.33 4.90
N VAL A 85 -4.92 -12.16 4.83
CA VAL A 85 -3.46 -12.05 4.91
C VAL A 85 -3.07 -10.91 5.84
N LEU A 86 -1.95 -11.03 6.52
CA LEU A 86 -1.27 -9.94 7.21
C LEU A 86 -0.06 -9.51 6.38
N VAL A 87 0.01 -8.22 6.07
CA VAL A 87 1.14 -7.58 5.42
C VAL A 87 1.85 -6.72 6.47
N LEU A 88 3.17 -6.88 6.56
CA LEU A 88 4.03 -6.10 7.46
C LEU A 88 5.23 -5.57 6.71
N GLU A 89 5.65 -4.34 6.99
CA GLU A 89 6.96 -3.83 6.62
C GLU A 89 8.01 -4.32 7.64
N ASP A 90 9.27 -4.42 7.21
CA ASP A 90 10.38 -4.95 8.00
C ASP A 90 10.97 -3.94 9.00
N ASP A 91 10.57 -2.67 8.93
CA ASP A 91 10.92 -1.61 9.88
C ASP A 91 9.83 -1.34 10.94
N ALA A 92 8.92 -2.30 11.13
CA ALA A 92 7.90 -2.26 12.17
C ALA A 92 8.39 -2.80 13.53
N ARG A 93 8.15 -2.02 14.59
CA ARG A 93 8.26 -2.43 15.98
C ARG A 93 6.90 -2.95 16.47
N PHE A 94 6.90 -4.16 17.02
CA PHE A 94 5.71 -4.81 17.54
C PHE A 94 5.43 -4.43 18.98
N GLU A 95 4.15 -4.24 19.30
CA GLU A 95 3.69 -4.14 20.68
C GLU A 95 3.89 -5.46 21.45
N PRO A 96 4.13 -5.38 22.78
CA PRO A 96 4.07 -6.57 23.64
C PRO A 96 2.76 -7.33 23.45
N TYR A 97 2.86 -8.66 23.43
CA TYR A 97 1.75 -9.58 23.20
C TYR A 97 1.06 -9.39 21.83
N PHE A 98 1.79 -8.96 20.81
CA PHE A 98 1.29 -8.74 19.44
C PHE A 98 0.33 -9.83 18.94
N ARG A 99 0.72 -11.11 19.03
CA ARG A 99 -0.11 -12.24 18.56
C ARG A 99 -1.47 -12.30 19.25
N PHE A 100 -1.49 -12.06 20.57
CA PHE A 100 -2.71 -12.04 21.36
C PHE A 100 -3.58 -10.83 20.98
N LYS A 101 -2.99 -9.63 20.88
CA LYS A 101 -3.70 -8.41 20.45
C LYS A 101 -4.29 -8.57 19.05
N LEU A 102 -3.54 -9.16 18.11
CA LEU A 102 -4.01 -9.44 16.76
C LEU A 102 -5.17 -10.43 16.75
N GLN A 103 -5.10 -11.49 17.56
CA GLN A 103 -6.21 -12.44 17.73
C GLN A 103 -7.47 -11.74 18.26
N MET A 104 -7.33 -10.79 19.20
CA MET A 104 -8.47 -10.02 19.70
C MET A 104 -9.14 -9.19 18.59
N VAL A 105 -8.35 -8.53 17.74
CA VAL A 105 -8.86 -7.78 16.58
C VAL A 105 -9.60 -8.70 15.61
N LEU A 106 -9.00 -9.84 15.23
CA LEU A 106 -9.63 -10.83 14.35
C LEU A 106 -10.92 -11.41 14.93
N ASN A 107 -10.93 -11.71 16.24
CA ASN A 107 -12.11 -12.20 16.93
C ASN A 107 -13.22 -11.15 16.96
N GLU A 108 -12.88 -9.88 17.14
CA GLU A 108 -13.87 -8.81 17.11
C GLU A 108 -14.47 -8.60 15.71
N LEU A 109 -13.65 -8.62 14.65
CA LEU A 109 -14.14 -8.60 13.26
C LEU A 109 -15.16 -9.72 12.99
N ARG A 110 -14.83 -10.95 13.41
CA ARG A 110 -15.71 -12.12 13.27
C ARG A 110 -16.99 -12.00 14.09
N ARG A 111 -16.88 -11.56 15.35
CA ARG A 111 -18.02 -11.37 16.27
C ARG A 111 -19.00 -10.34 15.73
N LEU A 112 -18.48 -9.22 15.22
CA LEU A 112 -19.30 -8.13 14.69
C LEU A 112 -19.88 -8.44 13.30
N LYS A 113 -19.34 -9.45 12.60
CA LYS A 113 -19.75 -9.83 11.23
C LYS A 113 -19.73 -8.65 10.26
N VAL A 114 -18.80 -7.73 10.47
CA VAL A 114 -18.65 -6.55 9.61
C VAL A 114 -17.90 -6.94 8.34
N SER A 115 -18.35 -6.41 7.20
CA SER A 115 -17.55 -6.48 5.98
C SER A 115 -16.34 -5.59 6.12
N TRP A 116 -15.17 -6.09 5.73
CA TRP A 116 -13.93 -5.33 5.69
C TRP A 116 -13.07 -5.82 4.52
N ASP A 117 -12.26 -4.92 3.97
CA ASP A 117 -11.32 -5.22 2.90
C ASP A 117 -9.88 -5.08 3.38
N LEU A 118 -9.62 -4.03 4.17
CA LEU A 118 -8.33 -3.71 4.75
C LEU A 118 -8.51 -3.29 6.21
N VAL A 119 -7.64 -3.76 7.11
CA VAL A 119 -7.61 -3.31 8.51
C VAL A 119 -6.19 -2.88 8.83
N TYR A 120 -5.96 -1.58 9.01
CA TYR A 120 -4.67 -1.08 9.46
C TYR A 120 -4.36 -1.58 10.87
N ILE A 121 -3.12 -2.02 11.08
CA ILE A 121 -2.60 -2.37 12.41
C ILE A 121 -1.35 -1.56 12.78
N GLY A 122 -0.75 -0.87 11.79
CA GLY A 122 0.25 0.16 11.96
C GLY A 122 0.16 1.17 10.81
N ARG A 123 -0.04 2.44 11.16
CA ARG A 123 -0.16 3.58 10.25
C ARG A 123 0.10 4.87 11.02
N LYS A 124 0.23 5.98 10.30
CA LYS A 124 0.15 7.34 10.81
C LYS A 124 -1.20 7.93 10.44
N SER A 125 -2.05 8.17 11.44
CA SER A 125 -3.25 8.96 11.21
C SER A 125 -2.86 10.42 10.98
N LEU A 126 -3.37 11.04 9.91
CA LEU A 126 -3.12 12.44 9.59
C LEU A 126 -4.33 13.34 9.82
N ASN A 127 -5.50 12.75 10.06
CA ASN A 127 -6.73 13.48 10.34
C ASN A 127 -7.63 12.73 11.33
N ASP A 128 -7.23 12.74 12.61
CA ASP A 128 -7.94 12.06 13.70
C ASP A 128 -9.40 12.53 13.85
N ASN A 129 -9.70 13.77 13.45
CA ASN A 129 -11.04 14.35 13.56
C ASN A 129 -12.09 13.66 12.67
N ASN A 130 -11.66 12.94 11.64
CA ASN A 130 -12.54 12.18 10.76
C ASN A 130 -12.66 10.70 11.14
N GLU A 131 -12.01 10.26 12.22
CA GLU A 131 -12.10 8.87 12.67
C GLU A 131 -13.35 8.64 13.51
N SER A 132 -14.03 7.53 13.21
CA SER A 132 -15.21 7.13 13.96
C SER A 132 -15.07 5.71 14.46
N ARG A 133 -15.37 5.50 15.75
CA ARG A 133 -15.43 4.16 16.31
C ARG A 133 -16.45 3.32 15.56
N LEU A 134 -16.09 2.09 15.26
CA LEU A 134 -17.02 1.14 14.68
C LEU A 134 -18.07 0.77 15.74
N GLU A 135 -19.35 0.79 15.35
CA GLU A 135 -20.44 0.50 16.26
C GLU A 135 -20.25 -0.87 16.94
N ASN A 136 -20.47 -0.91 18.26
CA ASN A 136 -20.29 -2.11 19.09
C ASN A 136 -18.86 -2.68 19.13
N SER A 137 -17.85 -1.94 18.65
CA SER A 137 -16.44 -2.32 18.69
C SER A 137 -15.66 -1.61 19.78
N LYS A 138 -14.77 -2.36 20.44
CA LYS A 138 -13.79 -1.80 21.38
C LYS A 138 -12.43 -1.54 20.72
N LEU A 139 -12.10 -2.25 19.64
CA LEU A 139 -10.76 -2.26 19.04
C LEU A 139 -10.71 -1.72 17.61
N LEU A 140 -11.84 -1.33 17.00
CA LEU A 140 -11.89 -0.94 15.59
C LEU A 140 -12.48 0.46 15.41
N VAL A 141 -11.90 1.19 14.47
CA VAL A 141 -12.37 2.49 13.98
C VAL A 141 -12.44 2.46 12.45
N ARG A 142 -13.21 3.38 11.86
CA ARG A 142 -13.10 3.75 10.45
C ARG A 142 -12.00 4.81 10.32
N PRO A 143 -10.91 4.53 9.59
CA PRO A 143 -9.80 5.45 9.47
C PRO A 143 -10.16 6.61 8.55
N GLY A 144 -9.62 7.79 8.86
CA GLY A 144 -9.54 8.91 7.93
C GLY A 144 -8.31 8.80 7.03
N TYR A 145 -7.88 9.94 6.49
CA TYR A 145 -6.62 10.02 5.73
C TYR A 145 -5.44 9.52 6.57
N SER A 146 -4.69 8.59 6.00
CA SER A 146 -3.66 7.82 6.72
C SER A 146 -2.42 7.70 5.86
N TYR A 147 -1.26 7.87 6.49
CA TYR A 147 0.07 7.61 5.94
C TYR A 147 0.70 6.39 6.57
N TRP A 148 1.81 5.95 5.97
CA TRP A 148 2.57 4.78 6.35
C TRP A 148 1.79 3.47 6.20
N THR A 149 2.44 2.48 5.61
CA THR A 149 1.89 1.14 5.39
C THR A 149 2.59 0.07 6.21
N LEU A 150 3.06 0.44 7.42
CA LEU A 150 3.81 -0.43 8.35
C LEU A 150 3.18 -1.81 8.49
N GLY A 151 1.84 -1.88 8.52
CA GLY A 151 1.17 -3.16 8.36
C GLY A 151 -0.34 -3.11 8.43
N TYR A 152 -0.96 -4.06 7.76
CA TYR A 152 -2.40 -4.19 7.64
C TYR A 152 -2.83 -5.64 7.39
N LEU A 153 -4.04 -5.97 7.83
CA LEU A 153 -4.76 -7.14 7.34
C LEU A 153 -5.42 -6.81 5.99
N LEU A 154 -5.44 -7.77 5.08
CA LEU A 154 -6.09 -7.65 3.79
C LEU A 154 -6.89 -8.91 3.49
N SER A 155 -8.17 -8.74 3.16
CA SER A 155 -9.00 -9.84 2.69
C SER A 155 -8.74 -10.15 1.21
N GLY A 156 -9.05 -11.36 0.76
CA GLY A 156 -8.96 -11.73 -0.65
C GLY A 156 -9.87 -10.86 -1.55
N ARG A 157 -11.01 -10.39 -1.02
CA ARG A 157 -11.88 -9.42 -1.69
C ARG A 157 -11.20 -8.05 -1.82
N GLY A 158 -10.56 -7.59 -0.75
CA GLY A 158 -9.79 -6.35 -0.75
C GLY A 158 -8.65 -6.39 -1.76
N ALA A 159 -7.89 -7.49 -1.80
CA ALA A 159 -6.83 -7.67 -2.79
C ALA A 159 -7.33 -7.55 -4.22
N LYS A 160 -8.47 -8.18 -4.55
CA LYS A 160 -9.11 -8.05 -5.88
C LYS A 160 -9.51 -6.61 -6.20
N LYS A 161 -10.12 -5.89 -5.25
CA LYS A 161 -10.49 -4.47 -5.43
C LYS A 161 -9.27 -3.60 -5.74
N LEU A 162 -8.18 -3.78 -4.99
CA LEU A 162 -6.94 -3.02 -5.20
C LEU A 162 -6.32 -3.30 -6.58
N LEU A 163 -6.36 -4.55 -7.06
CA LEU A 163 -5.86 -4.91 -8.39
C LEU A 163 -6.76 -4.38 -9.51
N ASN A 164 -8.09 -4.46 -9.35
CA ASN A 164 -9.07 -4.02 -10.35
C ASN A 164 -8.99 -2.51 -10.62
N ALA A 165 -8.47 -1.72 -9.67
CA ALA A 165 -8.16 -0.31 -9.86
C ALA A 165 -7.07 -0.04 -10.92
N ASN A 166 -6.44 -1.09 -11.47
CA ASN A 166 -5.33 -1.01 -12.42
C ASN A 166 -4.20 -0.08 -11.97
N PRO A 167 -3.70 -0.23 -10.72
CA PRO A 167 -2.81 0.76 -10.12
C PRO A 167 -1.48 0.95 -10.86
N LEU A 168 -1.00 -0.06 -11.58
CA LEU A 168 0.24 0.07 -12.36
C LEU A 168 0.12 1.09 -13.48
N LYS A 169 -1.08 1.36 -14.01
CA LYS A 169 -1.29 2.36 -15.07
C LYS A 169 -1.41 3.79 -14.54
N LYS A 170 -1.52 3.96 -13.23
CA LYS A 170 -1.69 5.26 -12.54
C LYS A 170 -0.95 5.19 -11.20
N LEU A 171 0.35 4.87 -11.25
CA LEU A 171 1.13 4.55 -10.06
C LEU A 171 1.48 5.83 -9.28
N LEU A 172 1.26 5.76 -7.98
CA LEU A 172 1.65 6.73 -6.95
C LEU A 172 2.08 5.93 -5.70
N PRO A 173 2.64 6.54 -4.64
CA PRO A 173 3.01 5.81 -3.43
C PRO A 173 1.85 5.02 -2.83
N VAL A 174 2.15 3.88 -2.20
CA VAL A 174 1.12 2.94 -1.71
C VAL A 174 0.28 3.53 -0.58
N ASP A 175 0.89 4.35 0.27
CA ASP A 175 0.24 5.05 1.37
C ASP A 175 -0.63 6.22 0.91
N GLU A 176 -0.46 6.68 -0.31
CA GLU A 176 -1.38 7.62 -0.98
C GLU A 176 -2.49 6.87 -1.74
N PHE A 177 -2.15 5.75 -2.36
CA PHE A 177 -3.09 4.92 -3.11
C PHE A 177 -4.17 4.29 -2.22
N LEU A 178 -3.80 3.74 -1.05
CA LEU A 178 -4.78 3.08 -0.18
C LEU A 178 -5.89 4.05 0.27
N PRO A 179 -5.61 5.26 0.80
CA PRO A 179 -6.65 6.25 1.13
C PRO A 179 -7.54 6.66 -0.04
N ILE A 180 -7.02 6.72 -1.26
CA ILE A 180 -7.84 6.93 -2.46
C ILE A 180 -8.86 5.80 -2.58
N MET A 181 -8.42 4.54 -2.44
CA MET A 181 -9.26 3.37 -2.64
C MET A 181 -10.39 3.22 -1.60
N PHE A 182 -10.23 3.77 -0.39
CA PHE A 182 -11.30 3.87 0.61
C PHE A 182 -11.94 5.28 0.70
N ASN A 183 -11.70 6.12 -0.30
CA ASN A 183 -12.33 7.42 -0.50
C ASN A 183 -12.14 8.40 0.68
N GLN A 184 -10.94 8.47 1.23
CA GLN A 184 -10.55 9.37 2.33
C GLN A 184 -9.30 10.19 2.03
N HIS A 185 -9.01 10.43 0.75
CA HIS A 185 -7.85 11.23 0.32
C HIS A 185 -8.21 12.73 0.22
N PRO A 186 -7.39 13.67 0.70
CA PRO A 186 -7.72 15.10 0.67
C PRO A 186 -7.70 15.73 -0.75
N GLN A 187 -6.88 15.19 -1.65
CA GLN A 187 -6.70 15.73 -3.00
C GLN A 187 -7.76 15.15 -3.95
N ALA A 188 -8.74 15.98 -4.31
CA ALA A 188 -9.83 15.60 -5.21
C ALA A 188 -9.34 15.14 -6.59
N GLU A 189 -8.35 15.84 -7.18
CA GLU A 189 -7.78 15.50 -8.48
C GLU A 189 -7.22 14.07 -8.54
N TRP A 190 -6.72 13.55 -7.41
CA TRP A 190 -6.19 12.19 -7.32
C TRP A 190 -7.32 11.17 -7.13
N LEU A 191 -8.37 11.51 -6.38
CA LEU A 191 -9.58 10.68 -6.28
C LEU A 191 -10.24 10.48 -7.66
N GLU A 192 -10.29 11.53 -8.47
CA GLU A 192 -10.86 11.52 -9.83
C GLU A 192 -10.12 10.57 -10.79
N GLN A 193 -8.88 10.17 -10.48
CA GLN A 193 -8.15 9.19 -11.28
C GLN A 193 -8.67 7.76 -11.11
N PHE A 194 -9.49 7.47 -10.10
CA PHE A 194 -9.94 6.11 -9.78
C PHE A 194 -11.46 6.09 -9.60
N ASP A 195 -12.21 5.50 -10.54
CA ASP A 195 -13.67 5.52 -10.48
C ASP A 195 -14.24 4.66 -9.32
N GLU A 196 -13.68 3.45 -9.12
CA GLU A 196 -14.13 2.51 -8.10
C GLU A 196 -13.33 2.63 -6.80
N ARG A 197 -13.80 3.47 -5.87
CA ARG A 197 -13.16 3.73 -4.57
C ARG A 197 -13.97 3.13 -3.41
N ASN A 198 -14.23 1.83 -3.50
CA ASN A 198 -15.16 1.12 -2.61
C ASN A 198 -14.46 0.17 -1.61
N LEU A 199 -13.17 0.37 -1.34
CA LEU A 199 -12.42 -0.42 -0.36
C LEU A 199 -12.97 -0.13 1.04
N ILE A 200 -13.42 -1.16 1.76
CA ILE A 200 -13.92 -1.01 3.13
C ILE A 200 -12.74 -1.08 4.09
N ALA A 201 -12.19 0.08 4.45
CA ALA A 201 -11.08 0.18 5.39
C ALA A 201 -11.56 0.31 6.84
N LEU A 202 -10.85 -0.39 7.73
CA LEU A 202 -10.91 -0.24 9.19
C LEU A 202 -9.48 -0.01 9.72
N SER A 203 -9.37 0.34 10.99
CA SER A 203 -8.09 0.39 11.70
C SER A 203 -8.26 -0.17 13.10
N ALA A 204 -7.25 -0.88 13.59
CA ALA A 204 -7.12 -1.19 15.00
C ALA A 204 -6.91 0.10 15.80
N SER A 205 -7.50 0.16 17.00
CA SER A 205 -7.33 1.23 17.97
C SER A 205 -7.35 0.63 19.38
N PRO A 206 -6.21 0.57 20.09
CA PRO A 206 -4.88 1.09 19.69
C PRO A 206 -4.23 0.29 18.54
N LEU A 207 -3.22 0.89 17.89
CA LEU A 207 -2.38 0.22 16.90
C LEU A 207 -1.51 -0.87 17.56
N LEU A 208 -1.14 -1.88 16.76
CA LEU A 208 -0.41 -3.07 17.21
C LEU A 208 1.07 -3.00 16.84
N ILE A 209 1.44 -2.18 15.86
CA ILE A 209 2.82 -1.96 15.44
C ILE A 209 3.05 -0.47 15.20
N TYR A 210 4.29 -0.05 15.41
CA TYR A 210 4.76 1.35 15.33
C TYR A 210 6.10 1.37 14.58
N PRO A 211 6.53 2.50 14.00
CA PRO A 211 7.83 2.53 13.32
C PRO A 211 8.97 2.36 14.34
N ILE A 212 10.09 1.77 13.91
CA ILE A 212 11.31 1.70 14.75
C ILE A 212 11.90 3.09 15.00
N ARG A 213 11.78 4.00 14.02
CA ARG A 213 12.19 5.42 14.11
C ARG A 213 11.11 6.32 13.55
N TYR A 214 10.91 7.48 14.15
CA TYR A 214 10.00 8.50 13.65
C TYR A 214 10.74 9.45 12.69
N THR A 215 10.00 10.07 11.76
CA THR A 215 10.52 11.10 10.84
C THR A 215 11.14 12.31 11.56
N SER A 216 10.83 12.49 12.85
CA SER A 216 11.36 13.54 13.72
C SER A 216 12.68 13.18 14.41
N ASP A 217 13.14 11.94 14.31
CA ASP A 217 14.32 11.47 15.04
C ASP A 217 15.61 11.97 14.36
N ASP A 218 16.59 12.43 15.15
CA ASP A 218 17.90 12.84 14.63
C ASP A 218 18.59 11.68 13.88
N GLY A 219 18.95 11.94 12.61
CA GLY A 219 19.54 10.94 11.72
C GLY A 219 18.53 9.94 11.12
N TYR A 220 17.23 10.28 11.10
CA TYR A 220 16.24 9.57 10.29
C TYR A 220 16.61 9.67 8.80
N VAL A 221 16.69 8.52 8.15
CA VAL A 221 16.92 8.37 6.71
C VAL A 221 15.79 7.50 6.17
N SER A 222 15.04 8.03 5.22
CA SER A 222 13.91 7.37 4.58
C SER A 222 14.37 6.71 3.30
N ASP A 223 14.50 5.39 3.33
CA ASP A 223 14.98 4.64 2.18
C ASP A 223 14.10 4.78 0.91
N THR A 224 12.82 5.08 1.10
CA THR A 224 11.89 5.43 0.02
C THR A 224 12.08 6.86 -0.44
N GLU A 225 12.04 7.83 0.47
CA GLU A 225 12.00 9.24 0.10
C GLU A 225 13.36 9.80 -0.33
N ASP A 226 14.46 9.19 0.12
CA ASP A 226 15.85 9.63 -0.14
C ASP A 226 16.46 8.98 -1.41
N SER A 227 15.66 8.26 -2.19
CA SER A 227 16.12 7.60 -3.42
C SER A 227 15.89 8.44 -4.68
N VAL A 228 16.53 8.05 -5.80
CA VAL A 228 16.49 8.80 -7.06
C VAL A 228 15.04 8.96 -7.56
N THR A 229 14.68 10.17 -7.99
CA THR A 229 13.37 10.50 -8.55
C THR A 229 13.20 9.99 -9.97
N VAL A 230 11.96 9.70 -10.37
CA VAL A 230 11.60 9.29 -11.73
C VAL A 230 10.71 10.36 -12.35
N GLN A 231 11.01 10.80 -13.58
CA GLN A 231 10.19 11.80 -14.27
C GLN A 231 9.09 11.14 -15.11
N VAL A 232 7.97 11.84 -15.26
CA VAL A 232 6.92 11.44 -16.19
C VAL A 232 7.40 11.79 -17.59
N ALA A 233 7.57 10.80 -18.47
CA ALA A 233 7.74 11.05 -19.89
C ALA A 233 6.51 11.83 -20.36
N ARG A 234 6.73 13.03 -20.91
CA ARG A 234 5.64 13.78 -21.55
C ARG A 234 5.23 12.98 -22.77
N ASP A 235 3.96 12.59 -22.85
CA ASP A 235 3.35 12.19 -24.12
C ASP A 235 3.27 13.46 -25.00
N GLU A 236 4.41 13.89 -25.57
CA GLU A 236 4.40 14.79 -26.70
C GLU A 236 4.11 13.95 -27.96
N PRO A 237 3.09 14.32 -28.77
CA PRO A 237 2.84 13.60 -30.01
C PRO A 237 4.06 13.75 -30.91
N SER A 238 4.67 12.62 -31.28
CA SER A 238 5.80 12.59 -32.20
C SER A 238 5.37 13.05 -33.59
N THR A 239 5.49 14.35 -33.86
CA THR A 239 5.51 14.88 -35.22
C THR A 239 6.89 14.59 -35.82
N ASP A 240 7.09 13.36 -36.28
CA ASP A 240 8.11 13.07 -37.29
C ASP A 240 7.78 11.73 -37.98
N ARG A 241 6.72 11.73 -38.79
CA ARG A 241 6.65 10.81 -39.93
C ARG A 241 7.52 11.41 -41.04
N LYS A 242 8.78 11.00 -41.12
CA LYS A 242 9.53 11.13 -42.36
C LYS A 242 8.89 10.21 -43.40
N GLU A 243 8.27 10.82 -44.39
CA GLU A 243 7.86 10.19 -45.63
C GLU A 243 9.03 9.40 -46.21
N ILE A 244 8.86 8.10 -46.34
CA ILE A 244 9.70 7.27 -47.20
C ILE A 244 9.19 7.55 -48.62
N LYS A 245 9.95 8.33 -49.38
CA LYS A 245 9.78 8.39 -50.84
C LYS A 245 10.30 7.08 -51.43
N GLU A 246 9.39 6.36 -52.07
CA GLU A 246 9.74 5.35 -53.07
C GLU A 246 10.50 6.02 -54.20
N ASP A 247 11.61 5.41 -54.65
CA ASP A 247 12.05 5.41 -56.04
C ASP A 247 13.17 4.36 -56.23
N LEU A 248 12.85 3.33 -57.04
CA LEU A 248 13.68 2.43 -57.86
C LEU A 248 15.00 1.86 -57.32
#